data_AF-A0A2P7V2L7-F1
#
_entry.id   AF-A0A2P7V2L7-F1
#
_cell.length_a   1.000
_cell.length_b   1.000
_cell.length_c   1.000
_cell.angle_alpha   90.00
_cell.angle_beta   90.00
_cell.angle_gamma   90.00
#
_symmetry.space_group_name_H-M   'P 1'
#
loop_
_entity.id
_entity.type
_entity.pdbx_description
1 polymer ?
#
loop_
_entity_poly.entity_id
_entity_poly.type
_entity_poly.pdbx_seq_one_letter_code
_entity_poly.pdbx_strand_id
1 'polypeptide(L)'
;MIGQFSPPKAFTFDPSQDEPLILAWHFFGYSRFYEIFIGVAELACALLILFPRTRTIAAVCLFPITLNITVVNFAFDISAQNYSLLLTVMCGLLLWVDRKKLCGLLAK
;
A
#
# COMPACT_ATOMS: atom_id res chain seq x y z
N MET A 1 -2.50 21.22 -2.56
CA MET A 1 -2.38 20.17 -1.52
C MET A 1 -1.28 19.21 -1.95
N ILE A 2 -0.45 18.74 -1.02
CA ILE A 2 0.72 17.86 -1.30
C ILE A 2 0.32 16.41 -0.98
N GLY A 3 -0.74 15.88 -1.59
CA GLY A 3 -1.35 14.61 -1.19
C GLY A 3 -2.39 14.10 -2.18
N GLN A 4 -2.53 12.77 -2.31
CA GLN A 4 -3.49 12.13 -3.22
C GLN A 4 -4.89 12.00 -2.60
N PHE A 5 -5.01 12.13 -1.28
CA PHE A 5 -6.24 11.91 -0.53
C PHE A 5 -7.01 13.20 -0.24
N SER A 6 -8.30 13.05 0.09
CA SER A 6 -9.18 14.18 0.35
C SER A 6 -8.77 14.91 1.65
N PRO A 7 -8.62 16.24 1.64
CA PRO A 7 -8.27 17.00 2.83
C PRO A 7 -9.35 16.84 3.93
N PRO A 8 -8.97 16.98 5.22
CA PRO A 8 -9.92 16.91 6.32
C PRO A 8 -10.88 18.10 6.23
N LYS A 9 -12.09 17.82 5.75
CA LYS A 9 -13.24 18.72 5.69
C LYS A 9 -14.45 17.97 6.24
N ALA A 10 -15.49 18.72 6.63
CA ALA A 10 -16.76 18.11 6.99
C ALA A 10 -17.23 17.21 5.84
N PHE A 11 -17.42 15.93 6.14
CA PHE A 11 -17.79 14.89 5.19
C PHE A 11 -18.88 14.03 5.83
N THR A 12 -19.94 13.81 5.07
CA THR A 12 -21.04 12.90 5.40
C THR A 12 -21.19 11.98 4.20
N PHE A 13 -21.06 10.68 4.44
CA PHE A 13 -21.16 9.67 3.40
C PHE A 13 -22.63 9.30 3.18
N ASP A 14 -23.09 9.41 1.94
CA ASP A 14 -24.39 8.91 1.50
C ASP A 14 -24.20 7.68 0.60
N PRO A 15 -24.46 6.45 1.09
CA PRO A 15 -24.28 5.22 0.30
C PRO A 15 -25.13 5.16 -0.99
N SER A 16 -26.14 6.01 -1.13
CA SER A 16 -27.01 6.04 -2.31
C SER A 16 -26.50 6.95 -3.43
N GLN A 17 -25.59 7.87 -3.12
CA GLN A 17 -25.08 8.89 -4.04
C GLN A 17 -23.56 8.82 -4.20
N ASP A 18 -22.84 8.44 -3.14
CA ASP A 18 -21.39 8.48 -3.09
C ASP A 18 -20.76 7.13 -3.44
N GLU A 19 -19.70 7.19 -4.24
CA GLU A 19 -18.86 6.03 -4.52
C GLU A 19 -18.07 5.60 -3.27
N PRO A 20 -17.92 4.29 -3.00
CA PRO A 20 -17.13 3.78 -1.87
C PRO A 20 -15.67 4.30 -1.83
N LEU A 21 -15.12 4.63 -3.00
CA LEU A 21 -13.82 5.29 -3.16
C LEU A 21 -13.71 6.57 -2.33
N ILE A 22 -14.77 7.38 -2.29
CA ILE A 22 -14.80 8.68 -1.61
C ILE A 22 -14.64 8.47 -0.10
N LEU A 23 -15.32 7.47 0.45
CA LEU A 23 -15.20 7.10 1.87
C LEU A 23 -13.77 6.71 2.22
N ALA A 24 -13.14 5.84 1.42
CA ALA A 24 -11.75 5.45 1.61
C ALA A 24 -10.81 6.67 1.51
N TRP A 25 -10.99 7.53 0.51
CA TRP A 25 -10.15 8.72 0.32
C TRP A 25 -10.26 9.72 1.47
N HIS A 26 -11.45 9.87 2.05
CA HIS A 26 -11.64 10.67 3.26
C HIS A 26 -11.01 10.03 4.50
N PHE A 27 -11.08 8.71 4.64
CA PHE A 27 -10.43 8.00 5.75
C PHE A 27 -8.90 8.18 5.71
N PHE A 28 -8.25 7.91 4.57
CA PHE A 28 -6.80 8.05 4.44
C PHE A 28 -6.34 9.52 4.53
N GLY A 29 -7.15 10.47 4.06
CA GLY A 29 -6.84 11.90 4.11
C GLY A 29 -7.21 12.61 5.42
N TYR A 30 -7.93 11.94 6.33
CA TYR A 30 -8.34 12.54 7.61
C TYR A 30 -7.15 12.95 8.48
N SER A 31 -6.15 12.08 8.60
CA SER A 31 -4.93 12.36 9.37
C SER A 31 -3.77 12.67 8.43
N ARG A 32 -3.33 13.94 8.44
CA ARG A 32 -2.19 14.37 7.62
C ARG A 32 -0.90 13.64 7.96
N PHE A 33 -0.69 13.31 9.24
CA PHE A 33 0.46 12.52 9.67
C PHE A 33 0.41 11.11 9.07
N TYR A 34 -0.76 10.46 9.14
CA TYR A 34 -0.95 9.13 8.57
C TYR A 34 -0.68 9.14 7.07
N GLU A 35 -1.31 10.06 6.32
CA GLU A 35 -1.11 10.23 4.88
C GLU A 35 0.38 10.36 4.50
N ILE A 36 1.14 11.20 5.20
CA ILE A 36 2.58 11.37 4.93
C ILE A 36 3.33 10.09 5.30
N PHE A 37 2.99 9.44 6.41
CA PHE A 37 3.65 8.22 6.87
C PHE A 37 3.53 7.08 5.84
N ILE A 38 2.31 6.78 5.38
CA ILE A 38 2.11 5.73 4.35
C ILE A 38 2.80 6.11 3.03
N GLY A 39 2.67 7.37 2.57
CA GLY A 39 3.33 7.81 1.33
C GLY A 39 4.86 7.75 1.38
N VAL A 40 5.47 8.12 2.51
CA VAL A 40 6.92 7.99 2.71
C VAL A 40 7.34 6.53 2.80
N ALA A 41 6.55 5.68 3.47
CA ALA A 41 6.83 4.25 3.56
C ALA A 41 6.82 3.58 2.17
N GLU A 42 5.82 3.88 1.34
CA GLU A 42 5.73 3.40 -0.03
C GLU A 42 6.91 3.89 -0.88
N LEU A 43 7.21 5.19 -0.82
CA LEU A 43 8.32 5.77 -1.57
C LEU A 43 9.67 5.20 -1.13
N ALA A 44 9.90 5.04 0.16
CA ALA A 44 11.12 4.45 0.69
C ALA A 44 11.29 3.00 0.21
N CYS A 45 10.23 2.19 0.26
CA CYS A 45 10.26 0.82 -0.23
C CYS A 45 10.51 0.76 -1.75
N ALA A 46 9.85 1.64 -2.53
CA ALA A 46 10.05 1.76 -3.96
C ALA A 46 11.49 2.16 -4.32
N LEU A 47 12.12 3.04 -3.54
CA LEU A 47 13.54 3.40 -3.73
C LEU A 47 14.47 2.23 -3.36
N LEU A 48 14.18 1.52 -2.26
CA LEU A 48 14.98 0.38 -1.82
C LEU A 48 14.92 -0.80 -2.81
N ILE A 49 13.85 -0.97 -3.59
CA ILE A 49 13.73 -2.06 -4.56
C ILE A 49 14.66 -1.88 -5.77
N LEU A 50 15.07 -0.64 -6.07
CA LEU A 50 15.97 -0.32 -7.19
C LEU A 50 17.38 -0.87 -6.95
N PHE A 51 17.83 -0.92 -5.70
CA PHE A 51 19.16 -1.41 -5.36
C PHE A 51 19.14 -2.95 -5.16
N PRO A 52 19.89 -3.73 -5.96
CA PRO A 52 19.84 -5.19 -5.92
C PRO A 52 20.14 -5.81 -4.54
N ARG A 53 20.93 -5.11 -3.71
CA ARG A 53 21.29 -5.55 -2.35
C ARG A 53 20.17 -5.37 -1.32
N THR A 54 19.28 -4.39 -1.50
CA THR A 54 18.18 -4.09 -0.56
C THR A 54 16.83 -4.61 -1.02
N ARG A 55 16.75 -5.25 -2.20
CA ARG A 55 15.51 -5.79 -2.78
C ARG A 55 14.71 -6.67 -1.82
N THR A 56 15.38 -7.57 -1.10
CA THR A 56 14.70 -8.48 -0.18
C THR A 56 14.08 -7.72 1.00
N ILE A 57 14.80 -6.75 1.57
CA ILE A 57 14.29 -5.89 2.66
C ILE A 57 13.13 -5.04 2.15
N ALA A 58 13.30 -4.42 0.99
CA ALA A 58 12.26 -3.64 0.33
C ALA A 58 10.99 -4.46 0.12
N ALA A 59 11.10 -5.69 -0.39
CA ALA A 59 9.96 -6.56 -0.63
C ALA A 59 9.27 -6.99 0.67
N VAL A 60 10.03 -7.23 1.76
CA VAL A 60 9.44 -7.57 3.08
C VAL A 60 8.62 -6.40 3.62
N CYS A 61 9.10 -5.17 3.45
CA CYS A 61 8.38 -3.97 3.89
C CYS A 61 7.23 -3.60 2.95
N LEU A 62 7.41 -3.75 1.63
CA LEU A 62 6.43 -3.35 0.61
C LEU A 62 5.25 -4.33 0.51
N PHE A 63 5.48 -5.62 0.77
CA PHE A 63 4.44 -6.64 0.72
C PHE A 63 3.24 -6.35 1.65
N PRO A 64 3.40 -6.09 2.96
CA PRO A 64 2.26 -5.79 3.82
C PRO A 64 1.55 -4.48 3.42
N ILE A 65 2.27 -3.50 2.88
CA ILE A 65 1.68 -2.24 2.40
C ILE A 65 0.79 -2.50 1.18
N THR A 66 1.34 -3.13 0.14
CA THR A 66 0.59 -3.47 -1.09
C THR A 66 -0.55 -4.44 -0.84
N LEU A 67 -0.37 -5.40 0.08
CA LEU A 67 -1.41 -6.29 0.54
C LEU A 67 -2.56 -5.54 1.21
N ASN A 68 -2.25 -4.58 2.11
CA ASN A 68 -3.28 -3.75 2.72
C ASN A 68 -4.08 -2.95 1.69
N ILE A 69 -3.40 -2.32 0.72
CA ILE A 69 -4.04 -1.59 -0.38
C ILE A 69 -4.96 -2.51 -1.19
N THR A 70 -4.50 -3.73 -1.47
CA THR A 70 -5.28 -4.73 -2.20
C THR A 70 -6.53 -5.13 -1.42
N VAL A 71 -6.39 -5.42 -0.12
CA VAL A 71 -7.51 -5.77 0.76
C VAL A 71 -8.53 -4.64 0.82
N VAL A 72 -8.07 -3.39 0.96
CA VAL A 72 -8.95 -2.21 0.95
C VAL A 72 -9.67 -2.08 -0.40
N ASN A 73 -8.95 -2.20 -1.52
CA ASN A 73 -9.57 -2.10 -2.83
C ASN A 73 -10.65 -3.17 -3.06
N PHE A 74 -10.43 -4.40 -2.61
CA PHE A 74 -11.45 -5.46 -2.68
C PHE A 74 -12.60 -5.24 -1.69
N ALA A 75 -12.31 -4.80 -0.47
CA ALA A 75 -13.33 -4.60 0.56
C ALA A 75 -14.31 -3.47 0.23
N PHE A 76 -13.83 -2.43 -0.48
CA PHE A 76 -14.62 -1.28 -0.88
C PHE A 76 -15.02 -1.31 -2.37
N ASP A 77 -14.82 -2.43 -3.07
CA ASP A 77 -15.08 -2.61 -4.51
C ASP A 77 -14.56 -1.45 -5.39
N ILE A 78 -13.33 -1.02 -5.10
CA ILE A 78 -12.68 0.09 -5.79
C ILE A 78 -12.14 -0.41 -7.13
N SER A 79 -12.45 0.29 -8.22
CA SER A 79 -12.04 -0.04 -9.60
C SER A 79 -10.54 -0.31 -9.82
N ALA A 80 -9.66 0.15 -8.92
CA ALA A 80 -8.21 -0.02 -8.99
C ALA A 80 -7.69 -1.39 -8.47
N GLN A 81 -8.58 -2.33 -8.12
CA GLN A 81 -8.24 -3.65 -7.57
C GLN A 81 -7.19 -4.44 -8.38
N ASN A 82 -7.28 -4.44 -9.72
CA ASN A 82 -6.40 -5.22 -10.60
C ASN A 82 -4.92 -4.80 -10.49
N TYR A 83 -4.64 -3.50 -10.40
CA TYR A 83 -3.27 -2.98 -10.33
C TYR A 83 -2.65 -3.27 -8.96
N SER A 84 -3.40 -3.04 -7.88
CA SER A 84 -2.94 -3.34 -6.53
C SER A 84 -2.68 -4.83 -6.33
N LEU A 85 -3.54 -5.70 -6.87
CA LEU A 85 -3.36 -7.14 -6.83
C LEU A 85 -2.09 -7.57 -7.56
N LEU A 86 -1.84 -7.05 -8.77
CA LEU A 86 -0.63 -7.38 -9.53
C LEU A 86 0.63 -7.01 -8.73
N LEU A 87 0.69 -5.81 -8.15
CA LEU A 87 1.83 -5.37 -7.34
C LEU A 87 2.05 -6.26 -6.10
N THR A 88 0.97 -6.62 -5.41
CA THR A 88 1.02 -7.53 -4.25
C THR A 88 1.54 -8.91 -4.65
N VAL A 89 1.04 -9.45 -5.77
CA VAL A 89 1.50 -10.74 -6.30
C VAL A 89 2.97 -10.66 -6.70
N MET A 90 3.41 -9.61 -7.39
CA MET A 90 4.82 -9.43 -7.74
C MET A 90 5.73 -9.33 -6.51
N CYS A 91 5.31 -8.61 -5.46
CA CYS A 91 6.05 -8.56 -4.20
C CYS A 91 6.10 -9.94 -3.52
N GLY A 92 4.98 -10.67 -3.50
CA GLY A 92 4.91 -12.04 -2.98
C GLY A 92 5.80 -13.01 -3.75
N LEU A 93 5.84 -12.91 -5.08
CA LEU A 93 6.74 -13.71 -5.94
C LEU A 93 8.21 -13.38 -5.68
N LEU A 94 8.54 -12.10 -5.50
CA LEU A 94 9.91 -11.69 -5.16
C LEU A 94 10.34 -12.30 -3.82
N LEU A 95 9.48 -12.22 -2.79
CA LEU A 95 9.71 -12.87 -1.50
C LEU A 95 9.85 -14.40 -1.64
N TRP A 96 9.04 -15.02 -2.49
CA TRP A 96 9.11 -16.46 -2.74
C TRP A 96 10.41 -16.90 -3.41
N VAL A 97 10.91 -16.10 -4.37
CA VAL A 97 12.19 -16.35 -5.03
C VAL A 97 13.35 -16.16 -4.05
N ASP A 98 13.30 -15.11 -3.25
CA ASP A 98 14.33 -14.79 -2.23
C ASP A 98 14.16 -15.57 -0.91
N ARG A 99 13.23 -16.53 -0.82
CA ARG A 99 12.94 -17.30 0.41
C ARG A 99 14.17 -17.90 1.08
N LYS A 100 15.17 -18.34 0.30
CA LYS A 100 16.43 -18.88 0.83
C LYS A 100 17.25 -17.82 1.58
N LYS A 101 17.31 -16.60 1.03
CA LYS A 101 17.97 -15.46 1.68
C LYS A 101 17.20 -15.01 2.92
N LEU A 102 15.86 -15.00 2.85
CA LEU A 102 14.99 -14.70 4.00
C LEU A 102 15.18 -15.69 5.14
N CYS A 103 15.12 -17.00 4.86
CA CYS A 103 15.38 -18.02 5.87
C CYS A 103 16.78 -17.89 6.46
N GLY A 104 17.80 -17.57 5.66
CA GLY A 104 19.15 -17.32 6.16
C GLY A 104 19.28 -16.06 7.04
N LEU A 105 18.41 -15.07 6.84
CA LEU A 105 18.34 -13.84 7.64
C LEU A 105 17.58 -14.06 8.96
N LEU A 106 16.56 -14.93 8.96
CA LEU A 106 15.74 -15.27 10.13
C LEU A 106 16.35 -16.39 10.99
N ALA A 107 17.21 -17.23 10.43
CA ALA A 107 17.86 -18.33 11.15
C ALA A 107 19.16 -17.91 11.88
N LYS A 108 19.46 -16.61 11.91
CA LYS A 108 20.62 -16.02 12.57
C LYS A 108 20.17 -15.11 13.70
#